data_AF-A0A7A6TB80-F1
#
_entry.id   AF-A0A7A6TB80-F1
#
_cell.length_a   1.000
_cell.length_b   1.000
_cell.length_c   1.000
_cell.angle_alpha   90.00
_cell.angle_beta   90.00
_cell.angle_gamma   90.00
#
_symmetry.space_group_name_H-M   'P 1'
#
loop_
_entity.id
_entity.type
_entity.pdbx_description
1 polymer ?
#
loop_
_entity_poly.entity_id
_entity_poly.type
_entity_poly.pdbx_seq_one_letter_code
_entity_poly.pdbx_strand_id
1 'polypeptide(L)' 'MARPRKYKTDVPGLSPYFDKRNNKVYWRYRHPITGKNHGLGSIDQKLAETIAAEANSRLARQQMEQMLSL' A
#
# COMPACT_ATOMS: atom_id res chain seq x y z
N MET A 1 -11.48 -15.39 20.70
CA MET A 1 -10.22 -14.96 20.05
C MET A 1 -10.50 -14.59 18.61
N ALA A 2 -9.92 -13.50 18.10
CA ALA A 2 -10.03 -13.15 16.68
C ALA A 2 -9.17 -14.11 15.82
N ARG A 3 -9.67 -14.49 14.63
CA ARG A 3 -8.91 -15.33 13.70
C ARG A 3 -7.69 -14.56 13.18
N PRO A 4 -6.47 -15.14 13.16
CA PRO A 4 -5.31 -14.51 12.53
C PRO A 4 -5.61 -14.10 11.09
N ARG A 5 -5.26 -12.86 10.73
CA ARG A 5 -5.43 -12.40 9.34
C ARG A 5 -4.41 -13.09 8.45
N LYS A 6 -4.89 -13.65 7.33
CA LYS A 6 -4.04 -14.34 6.34
C LYS A 6 -3.04 -13.40 5.65
N TYR A 7 -3.45 -12.16 5.39
CA TYR A 7 -2.66 -11.15 4.67
C TYR A 7 -2.28 -10.02 5.63
N LYS A 8 -1.29 -10.28 6.48
CA LYS A 8 -0.72 -9.26 7.37
C LYS A 8 0.34 -8.48 6.61
N THR A 9 0.19 -7.17 6.54
CA THR A 9 1.16 -6.24 5.95
C THR A 9 1.53 -5.18 6.99
N ASP A 10 2.83 -4.92 7.15
CA ASP A 10 3.33 -3.88 8.05
C ASP A 10 3.56 -2.53 7.33
N VAL A 11 3.41 -2.49 6.00
CA VAL A 11 3.59 -1.27 5.19
C VAL A 11 2.39 -0.33 5.31
N PRO A 12 2.59 0.95 5.70
CA PRO A 12 1.51 1.93 5.80
C PRO A 12 0.81 2.18 4.46
N GLY A 13 -0.51 2.31 4.50
CA GLY A 13 -1.34 2.60 3.33
C GLY A 13 -1.64 1.37 2.46
N LEU A 14 -0.96 0.24 2.63
CA LEU A 14 -1.24 -0.98 1.88
C LEU A 14 -2.42 -1.75 2.50
N SER A 15 -3.33 -2.24 1.67
CA SER A 15 -4.45 -3.07 2.13
C SER A 15 -4.83 -4.13 1.10
N PRO A 16 -5.14 -5.36 1.54
CA PRO A 16 -5.69 -6.39 0.68
C PRO A 16 -7.21 -6.19 0.49
N TYR A 17 -7.68 -6.49 -0.71
CA TYR A 17 -9.09 -6.60 -1.08
C TYR A 17 -9.32 -8.01 -1.65
N PHE A 18 -10.07 -8.83 -0.93
CA PHE A 18 -10.37 -10.19 -1.37
C PHE A 18 -11.66 -10.21 -2.18
N ASP A 19 -11.56 -10.61 -3.45
CA ASP A 19 -12.72 -10.83 -4.31
C ASP A 19 -13.20 -12.29 -4.18
N LYS A 20 -14.38 -12.46 -3.58
CA LYS A 20 -15.02 -13.77 -3.36
C LYS A 20 -15.44 -14.46 -4.65
N ARG A 21 -15.66 -13.71 -5.75
CA ARG A 21 -16.14 -14.29 -7.02
C ARG A 21 -15.06 -15.12 -7.69
N ASN A 22 -13.83 -14.60 -7.67
CA ASN A 22 -12.69 -15.17 -8.38
C ASN A 22 -11.64 -15.79 -7.43
N ASN A 23 -11.86 -15.73 -6.11
CA ASN A 23 -10.90 -16.13 -5.08
C ASN A 23 -9.53 -15.46 -5.22
N LYS A 24 -9.49 -14.24 -5.76
CA LYS A 24 -8.27 -13.46 -5.98
C LYS A 24 -8.13 -12.36 -4.92
N VAL A 25 -6.88 -12.04 -4.59
CA VAL A 25 -6.54 -10.92 -3.72
C VAL A 25 -6.01 -9.80 -4.59
N TYR A 26 -6.66 -8.66 -4.50
CA TYR A 26 -6.22 -7.42 -5.11
C TYR A 26 -5.60 -6.53 -4.05
N TRP A 27 -4.50 -5.88 -4.38
CA TRP A 27 -3.85 -4.93 -3.50
C TRP A 27 -4.27 -3.51 -3.85
N ARG A 28 -4.49 -2.69 -2.82
CA ARG A 28 -4.71 -1.25 -2.95
C ARG A 28 -3.77 -0.50 -2.03
N TYR A 29 -3.26 0.62 -2.52
CA TYR A 29 -2.43 1.55 -1.78
C TYR A 29 -3.18 2.86 -1.56
N ARG A 30 -3.36 3.27 -0.31
CA ARG A 30 -3.93 4.55 0.08
C ARG A 30 -2.82 5.58 0.21
N HIS A 31 -2.84 6.58 -0.66
CA HIS A 31 -1.87 7.67 -0.61
C HIS A 31 -2.04 8.46 0.70
N PRO A 32 -0.98 8.71 1.49
CA PRO A 32 -1.11 9.27 2.84
C PRO A 32 -1.55 10.75 2.85
N ILE A 33 -1.13 11.56 1.87
CA ILE A 33 -1.55 12.98 1.77
C ILE A 33 -2.96 13.12 1.16
N THR A 34 -3.17 12.60 -0.05
CA THR A 34 -4.42 12.80 -0.79
C THR A 34 -5.57 11.91 -0.30
N GLY A 35 -5.27 10.86 0.46
CA GLY A 35 -6.25 9.88 0.93
C GLY A 35 -6.85 8.99 -0.15
N LYS A 36 -6.47 9.15 -1.43
CA LYS A 36 -6.98 8.38 -2.57
C LYS A 36 -6.43 6.96 -2.57
N ASN A 37 -7.25 6.01 -3.03
CA ASN A 37 -6.85 4.61 -3.19
C ASN A 37 -6.38 4.35 -4.63
N HIS A 38 -5.20 3.74 -4.77
CA HIS A 38 -4.63 3.29 -6.03
C HIS A 38 -4.63 1.76 -6.06
N GLY A 39 -5.24 1.15 -7.08
CA GLY A 39 -5.23 -0.29 -7.27
C GLY A 39 -3.87 -0.76 -7.82
N LEU A 40 -3.23 -1.72 -7.15
CA LEU A 40 -2.00 -2.37 -7.61
C LEU A 40 -2.28 -3.67 -8.39
N GLY A 41 -3.53 -4.12 -8.38
CA GLY A 41 -3.94 -5.36 -9.06
C GLY A 41 -3.73 -6.61 -8.21
N SER A 42 -3.82 -7.78 -8.87
CA SER A 42 -3.65 -9.10 -8.25
C SER A 42 -2.19 -9.56 -8.35
N ILE A 43 -1.30 -8.88 -7.64
CA ILE A 43 0.13 -9.18 -7.57
C ILE A 43 0.50 -9.89 -6.26
N ASP A 44 1.71 -10.44 -6.19
CA ASP A 44 2.24 -11.05 -4.98
C ASP A 44 2.33 -10.05 -3.82
N GLN A 45 2.08 -10.53 -2.60
CA GLN A 45 2.12 -9.70 -1.40
C GLN A 45 3.45 -8.94 -1.25
N LYS A 46 4.58 -9.63 -1.43
CA LYS A 46 5.91 -9.01 -1.31
C LYS A 46 6.11 -7.90 -2.32
N LEU A 47 5.62 -8.07 -3.55
CA LEU A 47 5.71 -7.04 -4.59
C LEU A 47 4.80 -5.85 -4.27
N ALA A 48 3.61 -6.10 -3.72
CA ALA A 48 2.74 -5.03 -3.25
C ALA A 48 3.37 -4.23 -2.08
N GLU A 49 4.03 -4.92 -1.15
CA GLU A 49 4.78 -4.32 -0.05
C GLU A 49 5.95 -3.47 -0.55
N THR A 50 6.75 -3.97 -1.50
CA THR A 50 7.87 -3.20 -2.05
C THR A 50 7.41 -1.97 -2.80
N ILE A 51 6.36 -2.08 -3.62
CA ILE A 51 5.78 -0.92 -4.35
C ILE A 51 5.26 0.13 -3.36
N ALA A 52 4.52 -0.29 -2.33
CA ALA A 52 3.98 0.64 -1.33
C ALA A 52 5.09 1.28 -0.47
N ALA A 53 6.12 0.52 -0.10
CA ALA A 53 7.27 1.04 0.64
C ALA A 53 8.05 2.06 -0.21
N GLU A 54 8.28 1.77 -1.48
CA GLU A 54 8.95 2.68 -2.41
C GLU A 54 8.14 3.97 -2.62
N ALA A 55 6.81 3.87 -2.77
CA ALA A 55 5.94 5.02 -2.89
C ALA A 55 6.01 5.93 -1.65
N ASN A 56 6.02 5.35 -0.45
CA ASN A 56 6.20 6.09 0.81
C ASN A 56 7.57 6.78 0.87
N SER A 57 8.65 6.08 0.51
CA SER A 57 10.01 6.63 0.50
C SER A 57 10.15 7.80 -0.48
N ARG A 58 9.60 7.67 -1.69
CA ARG A 58 9.60 8.75 -2.69
C ARG A 58 8.83 9.98 -2.20
N LEU A 59 7.69 9.76 -1.55
CA LEU A 59 6.90 10.85 -1.00
C LEU A 59 7.60 11.58 0.14
N ALA A 60 8.20 10.83 1.08
CA ALA A 60 8.98 11.41 2.18
C ALA A 60 10.17 12.22 1.65
N ARG A 61 10.84 11.71 0.61
CA ARG A 61 11.91 12.45 -0.08
C ARG A 61 11.41 13.74 -0.70
N GLN A 62 10.30 13.72 -1.42
CA GLN A 62 9.71 14.94 -2.02
C GLN A 62 9.33 15.97 -0.96
N GLN A 63 8.77 15.54 0.17
CA GLN A 63 8.45 16.45 1.28
C GLN A 63 9.71 17.09 1.89
N MET A 64 10.78 16.32 2.05
CA MET A 64 12.07 16.82 2.53
C MET A 64 12.68 17.84 1.55
N GLU A 65 12.67 17.53 0.25
CA GLU A 65 13.17 18.43 -0.79
C GLU A 65 12.36 19.75 -0.82
N GLN A 66 11.03 19.67 -0.73
CA GLN A 66 10.16 20.86 -0.64
C GLN A 66 10.45 21.70 0.61
N MET A 67 10.70 21.06 1.76
CA MET A 67 11.04 21.76 3.00
C MET A 67 12.38 22.50 2.91
N LEU A 68 13.37 21.92 2.21
CA LEU A 68 14.71 22.51 2.05
C LEU A 68 14.77 23.57 0.94
N SER A 69 13.82 23.57 0.01
CA SER A 69 13.72 24.57 -1.06
C SER A 69 12.98 25.86 -0.66
N LEU A 70 12.39 25.89 0.53
CA LEU A 70 11.75 27.06 1.15
C LEU A 70 12.77 27.91 1.89
#